data_AF-A0A7C5HM53-F1
#
_entry.id   AF-A0A7C5HM53-F1
#
_cell.length_a   1.000
_cell.length_b   1.000
_cell.length_c   1.000
_cell.angle_alpha   90.00
_cell.angle_beta   90.00
_cell.angle_gamma   90.00
#
_symmetry.space_group_name_H-M   'P 1'
#
loop_
_entity.id
_entity.type
_entity.pdbx_description
1 polymer ?
#
loop_
_entity_poly.entity_id
_entity_poly.type
_entity_poly.pdbx_seq_one_letter_code
_entity_poly.pdbx_strand_id
1 'polypeptide(L)'
;VEAINSDQYDLIITNFANCDMVGHTGIFEAVVKAVESVDTCLGEILPAAKARGYNILVTADHGNAEKMLDEEGRVFTAHSKNTVPFVVFLSNGEKHTLNDGILADIAPTILKIMRIPQPHEMTGKSLLQ
;
A
#
# COMPACT_ATOMS: atom_id res chain seq x y z
N VAL A 1 -8.65 -0.32 13.77
CA VAL A 1 -9.63 0.49 12.99
C VAL A 1 -10.24 1.67 13.76
N GLU A 2 -9.83 1.96 15.00
CA GLU A 2 -10.44 3.03 15.82
C GLU A 2 -10.37 4.42 15.19
N ALA A 3 -9.22 4.79 14.60
CA ALA A 3 -9.05 6.07 13.92
C ALA A 3 -10.09 6.29 12.80
N ILE A 4 -10.36 5.26 11.99
CA ILE A 4 -11.40 5.29 10.94
C ILE A 4 -12.79 5.50 11.56
N ASN A 5 -13.08 4.81 12.66
CA ASN A 5 -14.38 4.88 13.33
C ASN A 5 -14.62 6.19 14.08
N SER A 6 -13.55 6.92 14.42
CA SER A 6 -13.61 8.18 15.14
C SER A 6 -14.14 9.34 14.29
N ASP A 7 -14.04 9.25 12.96
CA ASP A 7 -14.40 10.31 12.02
C ASP A 7 -13.63 11.64 12.25
N GLN A 8 -12.44 11.57 12.84
CA GLN A 8 -11.61 12.75 13.19
C GLN A 8 -10.54 13.10 12.15
N TYR A 9 -10.31 12.24 11.15
CA TYR A 9 -9.16 12.35 10.25
C TYR A 9 -9.57 12.29 8.78
N ASP A 10 -9.23 13.29 7.99
CA ASP A 10 -9.47 13.27 6.54
C ASP A 10 -8.48 12.35 5.79
N LEU A 11 -7.29 12.12 6.35
CA LEU A 11 -6.25 11.25 5.81
C LEU A 11 -5.61 10.43 6.92
N ILE A 12 -5.54 9.12 6.71
CA ILE A 12 -4.88 8.17 7.62
C ILE A 12 -3.79 7.46 6.81
N ILE A 13 -2.56 7.45 7.33
CA ILE A 13 -1.42 6.77 6.73
C ILE A 13 -0.92 5.72 7.71
N THR A 14 -0.85 4.47 7.27
CA THR A 14 -0.43 3.33 8.09
C THR A 14 0.62 2.52 7.33
N ASN A 15 1.68 2.13 8.02
CA ASN A 15 2.69 1.20 7.51
C ASN A 15 2.53 -0.16 8.21
N PHE A 16 2.54 -1.24 7.44
CA PHE A 16 2.63 -2.61 7.95
C PHE A 16 4.05 -3.13 7.78
N ALA A 17 4.81 -3.15 8.88
CA ALA A 17 6.23 -3.50 8.86
C ALA A 17 6.49 -5.01 8.68
N ASN A 18 5.47 -5.86 8.84
CA ASN A 18 5.61 -7.31 8.98
C ASN A 18 6.36 -7.95 7.80
N CYS A 19 5.95 -7.65 6.56
CA CYS A 19 6.52 -8.29 5.37
C CYS A 19 8.01 -7.97 5.18
N ASP A 20 8.42 -6.75 5.54
CA ASP A 20 9.82 -6.34 5.41
C ASP A 20 10.69 -6.87 6.58
N MET A 21 10.26 -6.56 7.81
CA MET A 21 11.02 -6.92 9.01
C MET A 21 11.19 -8.44 9.15
N VAL A 22 10.15 -9.21 8.80
CA VAL A 22 10.23 -10.67 8.81
C VAL A 22 10.90 -11.19 7.54
N GLY A 23 10.75 -10.51 6.40
CA GLY A 23 11.47 -10.80 5.16
C GLY A 23 12.98 -10.85 5.36
N HIS A 24 13.53 -9.88 6.11
CA HIS A 24 14.94 -9.82 6.49
C HIS A 24 15.44 -11.03 7.29
N THR A 25 14.57 -11.84 7.89
CA THR A 25 14.99 -13.06 8.59
C THR A 25 15.38 -14.20 7.65
N GLY A 26 14.88 -14.19 6.40
CA GLY A 26 15.09 -15.27 5.45
C GLY A 26 14.31 -16.56 5.76
N ILE A 27 13.50 -16.58 6.83
CA ILE A 27 12.75 -17.78 7.25
C ILE A 27 11.41 -17.82 6.52
N PHE A 28 11.33 -18.58 5.43
CA PHE A 28 10.16 -18.64 4.53
C PHE A 28 8.82 -18.79 5.28
N GLU A 29 8.71 -19.77 6.19
CA GLU A 29 7.48 -20.02 6.95
C GLU A 29 7.07 -18.85 7.86
N ALA A 30 8.04 -18.08 8.37
CA ALA A 30 7.74 -16.88 9.14
C ALA A 30 7.26 -15.74 8.23
N VAL A 31 7.85 -15.61 7.04
CA VAL A 31 7.45 -14.62 6.04
C VAL A 31 6.04 -14.87 5.52
N VAL A 32 5.68 -16.13 5.26
CA VAL A 32 4.29 -16.50 4.89
C VAL A 32 3.30 -16.00 5.95
N LYS A 33 3.56 -16.29 7.23
CA LYS A 33 2.71 -15.82 8.34
C LYS A 33 2.68 -14.30 8.47
N ALA A 34 3.78 -13.63 8.15
CA ALA A 34 3.85 -12.17 8.15
C ALA A 34 2.91 -11.57 7.09
N VAL A 35 2.92 -12.14 5.88
CA VAL A 35 2.01 -11.74 4.79
C VAL A 35 0.56 -12.04 5.16
N GLU A 36 0.24 -13.24 5.66
CA GLU A 36 -1.11 -13.62 6.10
C GLU A 36 -1.65 -12.70 7.22
N SER A 37 -0.77 -12.25 8.12
CA SER A 37 -1.14 -11.31 9.18
C SER A 37 -1.54 -9.95 8.60
N VAL A 38 -0.78 -9.43 7.63
CA VAL A 38 -1.10 -8.17 6.95
C VAL A 38 -2.40 -8.29 6.15
N ASP A 39 -2.60 -9.40 5.45
CA ASP A 39 -3.84 -9.69 4.72
C ASP A 39 -5.06 -9.70 5.66
N THR A 40 -4.94 -10.36 6.81
CA THR A 40 -5.98 -10.37 7.85
C THR A 40 -6.30 -8.95 8.33
N CYS A 41 -5.29 -8.13 8.62
CA CYS A 41 -5.49 -6.74 9.04
C CYS A 41 -6.14 -5.88 7.94
N LEU A 42 -5.76 -6.07 6.67
CA LEU A 42 -6.41 -5.39 5.55
C LEU A 42 -7.89 -5.81 5.43
N GLY A 43 -8.20 -7.08 5.68
CA GLY A 43 -9.56 -7.62 5.75
C GLY A 43 -10.45 -6.94 6.79
N GLU A 44 -9.88 -6.41 7.88
CA GLU A 44 -10.60 -5.60 8.86
C GLU A 44 -10.71 -4.13 8.47
N ILE A 45 -9.67 -3.57 7.87
CA ILE A 45 -9.61 -2.14 7.48
C ILE A 45 -10.57 -1.83 6.35
N LEU A 46 -10.59 -2.67 5.30
CA LEU A 46 -11.40 -2.48 4.10
C LEU A 46 -12.89 -2.24 4.40
N PRO A 47 -13.60 -3.11 5.16
CA PRO A 47 -15.01 -2.90 5.48
C PRO A 47 -15.23 -1.70 6.40
N ALA A 48 -14.35 -1.45 7.37
CA ALA A 48 -14.47 -0.30 8.27
C ALA A 48 -14.34 1.03 7.52
N ALA A 49 -13.34 1.15 6.65
CA ALA A 49 -13.12 2.33 5.81
C ALA A 49 -14.29 2.53 4.82
N LYS A 50 -14.74 1.45 4.16
CA LYS A 50 -15.91 1.51 3.26
C LYS A 50 -17.17 1.99 3.97
N ALA A 51 -17.44 1.48 5.18
CA ALA A 51 -18.62 1.87 5.96
C ALA A 51 -18.62 3.35 6.37
N ARG A 52 -17.43 3.98 6.42
CA ARG A 52 -17.23 5.40 6.75
C ARG A 52 -16.99 6.28 5.52
N GLY A 53 -17.08 5.72 4.31
CA GLY A 53 -16.90 6.49 3.07
C GLY A 53 -15.45 6.83 2.72
N TYR A 54 -14.46 6.23 3.38
CA TYR A 54 -13.05 6.43 3.03
C TYR A 54 -12.70 5.74 1.71
N ASN A 55 -11.95 6.46 0.88
CA ASN A 55 -11.21 5.87 -0.23
C ASN A 55 -9.96 5.18 0.33
N ILE A 56 -9.54 4.07 -0.28
CA ILE A 56 -8.42 3.25 0.21
C ILE A 56 -7.40 3.09 -0.91
N LEU A 57 -6.15 3.36 -0.60
CA LEU A 57 -5.02 3.12 -1.48
C LEU A 57 -4.10 2.12 -0.79
N VAL A 58 -3.84 0.98 -1.43
CA VAL A 58 -2.93 -0.06 -0.92
C VAL A 58 -1.70 -0.11 -1.82
N THR A 59 -0.53 0.03 -1.22
CA THR A 59 0.76 0.02 -1.92
C THR A 59 1.89 -0.43 -1.01
N ALA A 60 3.11 -0.53 -1.56
CA ALA A 60 4.33 -0.77 -0.81
C ALA A 60 5.40 0.25 -1.23
N ASP A 61 6.38 0.48 -0.37
CA ASP A 61 7.54 1.33 -0.64
C ASP A 61 8.65 0.58 -1.40
N HIS A 62 8.76 -0.73 -1.21
CA HIS A 62 9.64 -1.63 -1.97
C HIS A 62 9.21 -3.10 -1.84
N GLY A 63 9.94 -4.00 -2.52
CA GLY A 63 9.80 -5.45 -2.37
C GLY A 63 10.77 -6.06 -1.35
N ASN A 64 10.42 -7.21 -0.80
CA ASN A 64 11.24 -8.05 0.09
C ASN A 64 10.64 -9.49 0.13
N ALA A 65 9.49 -9.65 0.78
CA ALA A 65 8.85 -10.94 1.08
C ALA A 65 8.53 -11.82 -0.15
N GLU A 66 8.42 -11.24 -1.34
CA GLU A 66 8.15 -11.98 -2.57
C GLU A 66 9.38 -12.69 -3.15
N LYS A 67 10.59 -12.38 -2.66
CA LYS A 67 11.83 -13.03 -3.06
C LYS A 67 12.61 -13.53 -1.83
N MET A 68 12.41 -14.80 -1.49
CA MET A 68 13.10 -15.42 -0.34
C MET A 68 14.37 -16.19 -0.70
N LEU A 69 14.63 -16.38 -2.00
CA LEU A 69 15.83 -17.05 -2.51
C LEU A 69 16.47 -16.21 -3.63
N ASP A 70 17.79 -16.24 -3.74
CA ASP A 70 18.54 -15.67 -4.85
C ASP A 70 18.57 -16.62 -6.07
N GLU A 71 19.28 -16.20 -7.13
CA GLU A 71 19.38 -16.96 -8.38
C GLU A 71 20.10 -18.30 -8.21
N GLU A 72 20.93 -18.42 -7.17
CA GLU A 72 21.65 -19.64 -6.80
C GLU A 72 20.90 -20.48 -5.75
N GLY A 73 19.69 -20.08 -5.36
CA GLY A 73 18.87 -20.79 -4.37
C GLY A 73 19.32 -20.58 -2.92
N ARG A 74 20.14 -19.58 -2.63
CA ARG A 74 20.55 -19.19 -1.27
C ARG A 74 19.50 -18.27 -0.67
N VAL A 75 19.38 -18.29 0.66
CA VAL A 75 18.47 -17.41 1.41
C VAL A 75 18.75 -15.95 1.06
N PHE A 76 17.71 -15.25 0.64
CA PHE A 76 17.75 -13.84 0.30
C PHE A 76 17.08 -13.02 1.39
N THR A 77 17.83 -12.10 2.01
CA THR A 77 17.38 -11.29 3.15
C THR A 77 17.40 -9.80 2.84
N ALA A 78 17.55 -9.40 1.57
CA ALA A 78 17.63 -8.00 1.16
C ALA A 78 16.33 -7.56 0.48
N HIS A 79 16.21 -6.27 0.21
CA HIS A 79 15.11 -5.78 -0.62
C HIS A 79 15.27 -6.27 -2.06
N SER A 80 14.15 -6.36 -2.77
CA SER A 80 14.14 -6.63 -4.21
C SER A 80 14.01 -5.33 -5.02
N LYS A 81 14.11 -5.47 -6.34
CA LYS A 81 13.81 -4.41 -7.32
C LYS A 81 12.49 -4.66 -8.04
N ASN A 82 11.66 -5.58 -7.53
CA ASN A 82 10.35 -5.85 -8.11
C ASN A 82 9.44 -4.62 -7.97
N THR A 83 8.51 -4.48 -8.90
CA THR A 83 7.50 -3.43 -8.81
C THR A 83 6.56 -3.69 -7.63
N VAL A 84 6.04 -2.61 -7.06
CA VAL A 84 5.09 -2.66 -5.94
C VAL A 84 3.65 -2.60 -6.45
N PRO A 85 2.68 -3.22 -5.75
CA PRO A 85 1.29 -3.05 -6.08
C PRO A 85 0.85 -1.60 -5.83
N PHE A 86 -0.12 -1.13 -6.60
CA PHE A 86 -0.87 0.10 -6.31
C PHE A 86 -2.33 -0.14 -6.65
N VAL A 87 -3.15 -0.29 -5.60
CA VAL A 87 -4.58 -0.60 -5.72
C VAL A 87 -5.38 0.55 -5.13
N VAL A 88 -6.40 1.02 -5.86
CA VAL A 88 -7.28 2.10 -5.42
C VAL A 88 -8.71 1.56 -5.29
N PHE A 89 -9.32 1.80 -4.15
CA PHE A 89 -10.74 1.56 -3.91
C PHE A 89 -11.44 2.89 -3.61
N LEU A 90 -12.36 3.29 -4.50
CA LEU A 90 -13.16 4.49 -4.32
C LEU A 90 -14.47 4.13 -3.62
N SER A 91 -14.77 4.79 -2.50
CA SER A 91 -15.95 4.50 -1.67
C SER A 91 -17.26 4.81 -2.38
N ASN A 92 -17.24 5.74 -3.33
CA ASN A 92 -18.38 6.09 -4.19
C ASN A 92 -18.68 5.03 -5.27
N GLY A 93 -17.86 3.98 -5.40
CA GLY A 93 -18.03 2.92 -6.39
C GLY A 93 -17.69 3.33 -7.83
N GLU A 94 -17.07 4.50 -8.01
CA GLU A 94 -16.68 5.00 -9.32
C GLU A 94 -15.60 4.11 -9.94
N LYS A 95 -15.85 3.73 -11.20
CA LYS A 95 -14.86 3.00 -11.99
C LYS A 95 -13.75 3.95 -12.39
N HIS A 96 -12.52 3.48 -12.30
CA HIS A 96 -11.35 4.23 -12.65
C HIS A 96 -10.33 3.32 -13.33
N THR A 97 -9.37 3.95 -13.99
CA THR A 97 -8.20 3.32 -14.57
C THR A 97 -6.96 3.98 -13.99
N LEU A 98 -5.90 3.19 -13.86
CA LEU A 98 -4.61 3.64 -13.35
C LEU A 98 -3.58 3.57 -14.46
N ASN A 99 -2.76 4.61 -14.55
CA ASN A 99 -1.53 4.59 -15.33
C ASN A 99 -0.42 3.88 -14.55
N ASP A 100 0.57 3.35 -15.26
CA ASP A 100 1.86 3.02 -14.66
C ASP A 100 2.54 4.27 -14.11
N GLY A 101 3.36 4.12 -13.07
CA GLY A 101 4.11 5.24 -12.52
C GLY A 101 5.09 4.86 -11.42
N ILE A 102 5.44 5.83 -10.61
CA ILE A 102 6.48 5.74 -9.57
C ILE A 102 5.94 6.17 -8.20
N LEU A 103 6.72 5.97 -7.13
CA LEU A 103 6.31 6.33 -5.77
C LEU A 103 5.95 7.82 -5.61
N ALA A 104 6.63 8.71 -6.36
CA ALA A 104 6.36 10.14 -6.34
C ALA A 104 4.95 10.51 -6.86
N ASP A 105 4.26 9.58 -7.53
CA ASP A 105 2.92 9.77 -8.10
C ASP A 105 1.79 9.46 -7.10
N ILE A 106 2.11 8.83 -5.97
CA ILE A 106 1.13 8.44 -4.94
C ILE A 106 0.51 9.68 -4.29
N ALA A 107 1.32 10.64 -3.84
CA ALA A 107 0.82 11.85 -3.18
C ALA A 107 -0.06 12.72 -4.12
N PRO A 108 0.34 13.01 -5.38
CA PRO A 108 -0.55 13.62 -6.38
C PRO A 108 -1.87 12.88 -6.57
N THR A 109 -1.85 11.54 -6.56
CA THR A 109 -3.08 10.72 -6.68
C THR A 109 -3.99 10.91 -5.47
N ILE A 110 -3.45 10.92 -4.26
CA ILE A 110 -4.20 11.22 -3.03
C ILE A 110 -4.87 12.60 -3.12
N LEU A 111 -4.11 13.63 -3.51
CA LEU A 111 -4.65 14.99 -3.65
C LEU A 111 -5.78 15.06 -4.69
N LYS A 112 -5.65 14.38 -5.84
CA LYS A 112 -6.72 14.30 -6.85
C LYS A 112 -7.99 13.69 -6.28
N ILE A 113 -7.89 12.60 -5.51
CA ILE A 113 -9.03 11.94 -4.85
C ILE A 113 -9.68 12.87 -3.82
N MET A 114 -8.87 13.56 -3.03
CA MET A 114 -9.33 14.52 -2.01
C MET A 114 -9.82 15.85 -2.61
N ARG A 115 -9.70 16.05 -3.92
CA ARG A 115 -10.00 17.31 -4.62
C ARG A 115 -9.20 18.51 -4.08
N ILE A 116 -7.97 18.26 -3.66
CA ILE A 116 -7.04 19.29 -3.20
C ILE A 116 -6.10 19.66 -4.36
N PRO A 117 -5.86 20.96 -4.64
CA PRO A 117 -4.92 21.36 -5.66
C PRO A 117 -3.50 20.85 -5.37
N GLN A 118 -2.86 20.27 -6.39
CA GLN A 118 -1.48 19.84 -6.31
C GLN A 118 -0.55 21.06 -6.23
N PRO A 119 0.36 21.12 -5.24
CA PRO A 119 1.36 22.19 -5.17
C PRO A 119 2.41 22.02 -6.26
N HIS A 120 2.99 23.13 -6.74
CA HIS A 120 3.95 23.13 -7.85
C HIS A 120 5.26 22.38 -7.56
N GLU A 121 5.61 22.21 -6.29
CA GLU A 121 6.77 21.44 -5.83
C GLU A 121 6.59 19.93 -6.03
N MET A 122 5.35 19.43 -6.04
CA MET A 122 5.08 18.03 -6.38
C MET A 122 5.13 17.88 -7.90
N THR A 123 6.20 17.27 -8.41
CA THR A 123 6.40 17.06 -9.85
C THR A 123 5.87 15.73 -10.37
N GLY A 124 5.51 14.80 -9.48
CA GLY A 124 4.80 13.57 -9.80
C GLY A 124 3.41 13.85 -10.39
N LYS A 125 2.82 12.84 -11.01
CA LYS A 125 1.52 12.94 -11.69
C LYS A 125 0.54 11.96 -11.09
N SER A 126 -0.70 12.36 -10.89
CA SER A 126 -1.73 11.42 -10.45
C SER A 126 -1.81 10.21 -11.39
N LEU A 127 -1.85 9.02 -10.81
CA LEU A 127 -2.01 7.73 -11.51
C LEU A 127 -3.45 7.52 -11.98
N LEU A 128 -4.44 8.11 -11.29
CA LEU A 128 -5.83 8.10 -11.73
C LEU A 128 -5.99 8.91 -13.03
N GLN A 129 -6.60 8.29 -14.05
CA GLN A 129 -7.03 8.95 -15.28
C GLN A 129 -8.22 9.87 -15.02
#